data_AF-U2EFC6-F1
#
_entry.id   AF-U2EFC6-F1
#
_cell.length_a   1.000
_cell.length_b   1.000
_cell.length_c   1.000
_cell.angle_alpha   90.00
_cell.angle_beta   90.00
_cell.angle_gamma   90.00
#
_symmetry.space_group_name_H-M   'P 1'
#
loop_
_entity.id
_entity.type
_entity.pdbx_description
1 polymer ?
#
loop_
_entity_poly.entity_id
_entity_poly.type
_entity_poly.pdbx_seq_one_letter_code
_entity_poly.pdbx_strand_id
1 'polypeptide(L)' 'MANRNTNKLVVPGAKQAIDQMKYEIANEFGVSLGADTTARQNGSVGGEITKRLVAMAQQQMGQGQNQGQ' A
#
# COMPACT_ATOMS: atom_id res chain seq x y z
N MET A 1 5.17 24.87 -2.25
CA MET A 1 5.79 23.73 -2.97
C MET A 1 5.37 22.44 -2.28
N ALA A 2 4.53 21.61 -2.92
CA ALA A 2 4.07 20.36 -2.33
C ALA A 2 5.19 19.31 -2.40
N ASN A 3 5.69 18.88 -1.25
CA ASN A 3 6.69 17.82 -1.13
C ASN A 3 6.06 16.50 -1.59
N ARG A 4 6.35 16.07 -2.83
CA ARG A 4 5.88 14.79 -3.37
C ARG A 4 6.57 13.67 -2.59
N ASN A 5 5.89 13.15 -1.57
CA ASN A 5 6.34 11.98 -0.83
C ASN A 5 6.10 10.73 -1.69
N THR A 6 6.98 10.50 -2.67
CA THR A 6 7.00 9.24 -3.41
C THR A 6 7.79 8.24 -2.57
N ASN A 7 7.10 7.37 -1.84
CA ASN A 7 7.73 6.18 -1.28
C ASN A 7 8.28 5.35 -2.44
N LYS A 8 9.60 5.40 -2.64
CA LYS A 8 10.27 4.60 -3.66
C LYS A 8 10.09 3.14 -3.27
N LEU A 9 9.63 2.32 -4.21
CA LEU A 9 9.49 0.90 -3.99
C LEU A 9 10.87 0.33 -3.63
N VAL A 10 10.95 -0.25 -2.43
CA VAL A 10 12.21 -0.80 -1.87
C VAL A 10 12.52 -2.16 -2.47
N VAL A 11 11.50 -2.91 -2.90
CA VAL A 11 11.61 -4.25 -3.45
C VAL A 11 11.54 -4.21 -4.98
N PRO A 12 12.60 -4.64 -5.70
CA PRO A 12 12.56 -4.81 -7.16
C PRO A 12 11.42 -5.75 -7.57
N GLY A 13 10.65 -5.39 -8.60
CA GLY A 13 9.56 -6.23 -9.12
C GLY A 13 8.22 -6.11 -8.38
N ALA A 14 8.17 -5.53 -7.18
CA ALA A 14 6.92 -5.37 -6.41
C ALA A 14 5.93 -4.36 -7.04
N LYS A 15 6.37 -3.57 -8.02
CA LYS A 15 5.58 -2.50 -8.64
C LYS A 15 4.24 -2.99 -9.18
N GLN A 16 4.23 -4.08 -9.93
CA GLN A 16 3.02 -4.57 -10.57
C GLN A 16 1.98 -5.01 -9.53
N ALA A 17 2.41 -5.74 -8.49
CA ALA A 17 1.53 -6.18 -7.40
C ALA A 17 0.97 -5.00 -6.60
N ILE A 18 1.81 -4.00 -6.32
CA ILE A 18 1.38 -2.79 -5.60
C ILE A 18 0.43 -1.94 -6.47
N ASP A 19 0.68 -1.84 -7.78
CA ASP A 19 -0.22 -1.16 -8.71
C ASP A 19 -1.58 -1.85 -8.78
N GLN A 20 -1.64 -3.19 -8.81
CA GLN A 20 -2.90 -3.93 -8.73
C GLN A 20 -3.65 -3.62 -7.44
N MET A 21 -2.99 -3.75 -6.28
CA MET A 21 -3.57 -3.46 -4.98
C MET A 21 -4.07 -2.01 -4.88
N LYS A 22 -3.32 -1.06 -5.44
CA LYS A 22 -3.71 0.36 -5.51
C LYS A 22 -5.05 0.54 -6.22
N TYR A 23 -5.25 -0.09 -7.38
CA TYR A 23 -6.51 0.03 -8.11
C TYR A 23 -7.66 -0.72 -7.42
N GLU A 24 -7.40 -1.87 -6.81
CA GLU A 24 -8.41 -2.59 -6.03
C GLU A 24 -8.92 -1.74 -4.86
N ILE A 25 -8.02 -1.17 -4.06
CA ILE A 25 -8.37 -0.31 -2.92
C ILE A 25 -9.05 0.97 -3.39
N ALA A 26 -8.57 1.58 -4.48
CA ALA A 26 -9.20 2.77 -5.05
C ALA A 26 -10.65 2.50 -5.43
N ASN A 27 -10.94 1.35 -6.04
CA ASN A 27 -12.29 0.92 -6.35
C ASN A 27 -13.12 0.64 -5.09
N GLU A 28 -12.55 -0.05 -4.09
CA GLU A 28 -13.20 -0.35 -2.81
C GLU A 28 -13.62 0.93 -2.05
N PHE A 29 -12.80 1.98 -2.14
CA PHE A 29 -13.06 3.26 -1.48
C PHE A 29 -13.83 4.25 -2.36
N GLY A 30 -14.17 3.89 -3.60
CA GLY A 30 -14.82 4.80 -4.55
C GLY A 30 -13.98 6.03 -4.89
N VAL A 31 -12.65 5.91 -4.85
CA VAL A 31 -11.71 7.00 -5.12
C VAL A 31 -11.18 6.88 -6.54
N SER A 32 -11.45 7.89 -7.37
CA SER A 32 -10.73 8.04 -8.64
C SER A 32 -9.37 8.69 -8.37
N LEU A 33 -8.25 8.00 -8.66
CA LEU A 33 -6.92 8.55 -8.42
C LEU A 33 -6.56 9.58 -9.50
N GLY A 34 -6.12 10.76 -9.09
CA GLY A 34 -5.82 11.84 -10.03
C GLY A 34 -5.46 13.15 -9.36
N ALA A 35 -5.01 14.12 -10.18
CA ALA A 35 -4.67 15.46 -9.71
C ALA A 35 -5.90 16.25 -9.23
N ASP A 36 -7.07 15.97 -9.79
CA ASP A 36 -8.35 16.60 -9.43
C ASP A 36 -8.96 16.03 -8.15
N THR A 37 -8.48 14.87 -7.70
CA THR A 37 -8.92 14.22 -6.47
C THR A 37 -8.19 14.80 -5.27
N THR A 38 -8.90 14.98 -4.16
CA THR A 38 -8.30 15.59 -2.97
C THR A 38 -7.07 14.82 -2.50
N ALA A 39 -6.07 15.53 -1.99
CA ALA A 39 -4.86 14.91 -1.46
C ALA A 39 -5.16 13.87 -0.36
N ARG A 40 -6.22 14.10 0.42
CA ARG A 40 -6.68 13.16 1.46
C ARG A 40 -7.21 11.86 0.86
N GLN A 41 -8.01 11.92 -0.21
CA GLN A 41 -8.54 10.73 -0.89
C GLN A 41 -7.44 9.95 -1.62
N ASN A 42 -6.54 10.63 -2.33
CA ASN A 42 -5.35 9.97 -2.89
C ASN A 42 -4.49 9.33 -1.79
N GLY A 43 -4.31 10.05 -0.67
CA GLY A 43 -3.54 9.58 0.48
C GLY A 43 -4.17 8.38 1.20
N SER A 44 -5.50 8.27 1.27
CA SER A 44 -6.16 7.16 1.95
C SER A 44 -5.92 5.82 1.25
N VAL A 45 -5.84 5.81 -0.08
CA VAL A 45 -5.47 4.61 -0.86
C VAL A 45 -4.04 4.16 -0.53
N GLY A 46 -3.07 5.09 -0.52
CA GLY A 46 -1.68 4.78 -0.16
C GLY A 46 -1.50 4.31 1.29
N GLY A 47 -2.28 4.88 2.21
CA GLY A 47 -2.32 4.46 3.61
C GLY A 47 -2.80 3.02 3.79
N GLU A 48 -3.87 2.64 3.08
CA GLU A 48 -4.42 1.29 3.15
C GLU A 48 -3.48 0.24 2.53
N ILE A 49 -2.79 0.56 1.42
CA ILE A 49 -1.72 -0.30 0.88
C ILE A 49 -0.67 -0.58 1.95
N THR A 50 -0.19 0.47 2.62
CA THR A 50 0.83 0.32 3.69
C THR A 50 0.30 -0.54 4.83
N LYS A 51 -0.95 -0.33 5.25
CA LYS A 51 -1.59 -1.11 6.31
C LYS A 51 -1.68 -2.60 5.97
N ARG A 52 -2.12 -2.95 4.75
CA ARG A 52 -2.21 -4.34 4.29
C ARG A 52 -0.83 -4.99 4.18
N LEU A 53 0.17 -4.27 3.65
CA LEU A 53 1.55 -4.76 3.58
C LEU A 53 2.14 -5.05 4.97
N VAL A 54 1.95 -4.16 5.93
CA VAL A 54 2.39 -4.36 7.32
C VAL A 54 1.67 -5.55 7.95
N ALA A 55 0.35 -5.66 7.78
CA ALA A 55 -0.40 -6.80 8.30
C ALA A 55 0.07 -8.15 7.73
N MET A 56 0.32 -8.22 6.42
CA MET A 56 0.88 -9.42 5.78
C MET A 56 2.28 -9.75 6.31
N ALA A 57 3.14 -8.74 6.48
CA ALA A 57 4.47 -8.93 7.05
C ALA A 57 4.40 -9.44 8.50
N GLN A 58 3.51 -8.86 9.32
CA GLN A 58 3.28 -9.31 10.69
C GLN A 58 2.80 -10.76 10.76
N GLN A 59 1.90 -11.17 9.85
CA GLN A 59 1.44 -12.55 9.78
C GLN A 59 2.57 -13.53 9.41
N GLN A 60 3.40 -13.17 8.42
CA GLN A 60 4.55 -14.00 8.02
C GLN A 60 5.61 -14.09 9.13
N MET A 61 5.91 -12.97 9.79
CA MET A 61 6.85 -12.93 10.91
C MET A 61 6.34 -13.74 12.11
N GLY A 62 5.04 -13.66 12.41
CA GLY A 62 4.41 -14.46 13.47
C GLY A 62 4.44 -15.97 13.19
N GLN A 63 4.34 -16.37 11.91
CA GLN A 63 4.47 -17.78 11.52
C GLN A 63 5.91 -18.31 11.64
N GLY A 64 6.91 -17.47 11.37
CA GLY A 64 8.33 -17.83 11.51
C GLY A 64 8.79 -18.06 12.96
N GLN A 65 8.04 -17.58 13.96
CA GLN A 65 8.37 -17.76 15.38
C GLN A 65 7.92 -19.10 15.98
N ASN A 66 7.04 -19.85 15.30
CA ASN A 66 6.45 -21.09 15.85
C ASN A 66 7.10 -22.39 15.34
N GLN A 67 8.20 -22.33 14.59
CA GLN A 67 8.92 -23.52 14.07
C GLN A 67 10.23 -23.83 14.84
N GLY A 68 10.36 -23.34 16.07
CA GLY A 68 11.58 -23.49 16.89
C GLY A 68 11.41 -24.27 18.20
N GLN A 69 10.36 -25.09 18.36
CA GLN A 69 10.19 -25.97 19.52
C GLN A 69 9.88 -27.40 19.08
#